data_AF-A0A1M5X4K4-F1
#
_entry.id   AF-A0A1M5X4K4-F1
#
_cell.length_a   1.000
_cell.length_b   1.000
_cell.length_c   1.000
_cell.angle_alpha   90.00
_cell.angle_beta   90.00
_cell.angle_gamma   90.00
#
_symmetry.space_group_name_H-M   'P 1'
#
loop_
_entity.id
_entity.type
_entity.pdbx_description
1 polymer ?
#
loop_
_entity_poly.entity_id
_entity_poly.type
_entity_poly.pdbx_seq_one_letter_code
_entity_poly.pdbx_strand_id
1 'polypeptide(L)' 'MKSLLLVKVMALIISESIAANSATVTTTDTLAYNSSACEQIMTISCHDCHENFDADISASHVTCPHCGHSNEFDG' A
#
# COMPACT_ATOMS: atom_id res chain seq x y z
N MET A 1 57.72 -31.60 -15.15
CA MET A 1 57.98 -30.77 -16.35
C MET A 1 56.91 -29.69 -16.40
N LYS A 2 57.31 -28.41 -16.56
CA LYS A 2 56.49 -27.20 -16.85
C LYS A 2 55.43 -26.87 -15.78
N SER A 3 55.60 -25.96 -14.81
CA SER A 3 56.11 -24.58 -14.80
C SER A 3 55.57 -23.68 -15.92
N LEU A 4 55.16 -22.47 -15.51
CA LEU A 4 54.74 -21.32 -16.31
C LEU A 4 53.37 -21.54 -16.99
N LEU A 5 52.40 -20.63 -16.97
CA LEU A 5 52.40 -19.18 -16.85
C LEU A 5 50.91 -18.86 -16.67
N LEU A 6 50.48 -18.36 -15.51
CA LEU A 6 50.07 -16.96 -15.41
C LEU A 6 49.65 -16.32 -16.76
N VAL A 7 48.37 -15.93 -16.80
CA VAL A 7 47.90 -14.74 -17.53
C VAL A 7 47.91 -14.87 -19.04
N LYS A 8 46.72 -15.13 -19.59
CA LYS A 8 46.21 -14.77 -20.93
C LYS A 8 45.11 -15.79 -21.20
N VAL A 9 43.83 -15.49 -21.23
CA VAL A 9 43.12 -14.36 -21.84
C VAL A 9 41.67 -14.58 -21.33
N MET A 10 41.07 -13.77 -20.46
CA MET A 10 40.31 -12.57 -20.84
C MET A 10 39.86 -12.54 -22.31
N ALA A 11 39.11 -13.55 -22.74
CA ALA A 11 38.28 -13.49 -23.95
C ALA A 11 36.96 -14.19 -23.60
N LEU A 12 35.98 -13.47 -23.08
CA LEU A 12 35.02 -12.70 -23.89
C LEU A 12 34.44 -13.56 -25.01
N ILE A 13 33.34 -14.26 -24.73
CA ILE A 13 32.29 -14.42 -25.73
C ILE A 13 30.93 -14.35 -25.02
N ILE A 14 30.38 -13.14 -25.03
CA ILE A 14 28.94 -12.88 -24.89
C ILE A 14 28.30 -13.31 -26.22
N SER A 15 27.13 -13.96 -26.16
CA SER A 15 26.03 -14.05 -27.15
C SER A 15 25.41 -15.46 -27.07
N GLU A 16 24.41 -15.67 -26.21
CA GLU A 16 22.96 -15.51 -26.48
C GLU A 16 22.44 -16.46 -27.57
N SER A 17 21.55 -17.41 -27.20
CA SER A 17 20.24 -17.52 -27.87
C SER A 17 19.25 -18.29 -27.01
N ILE A 18 18.04 -17.73 -26.94
CA ILE A 18 16.91 -18.04 -26.08
C ILE A 18 16.16 -19.28 -26.57
N ALA A 19 15.88 -20.23 -25.68
CA ALA A 19 14.90 -21.29 -25.91
C ALA A 19 13.69 -21.09 -25.01
N ALA A 20 12.70 -20.38 -25.56
CA ALA A 20 11.24 -20.55 -25.46
C ALA A 20 10.65 -21.10 -24.12
N ASN A 21 9.85 -20.27 -23.42
CA ASN A 21 8.37 -20.37 -23.38
C ASN A 21 7.88 -21.61 -22.59
N SER A 22 7.28 -21.52 -21.39
CA SER A 22 6.12 -20.69 -21.04
C SER A 22 6.10 -20.39 -19.54
N ALA A 23 6.36 -19.16 -19.14
CA ALA A 23 5.97 -18.69 -17.81
C ALA A 23 4.55 -18.14 -17.93
N THR A 24 3.58 -18.87 -17.41
CA THR A 24 2.19 -18.43 -17.28
C THR A 24 2.18 -17.12 -16.51
N VAL A 25 1.96 -16.01 -17.20
CA VAL A 25 1.72 -14.72 -16.55
C VAL A 25 0.30 -14.76 -16.01
N THR A 26 0.16 -15.15 -14.75
CA THR A 26 -1.05 -14.92 -13.98
C THR A 26 -1.07 -13.43 -13.67
N THR A 27 -1.74 -12.64 -14.50
CA THR A 27 -2.12 -11.27 -14.13
C THR A 27 -3.13 -11.37 -13.00
N THR A 28 -2.62 -11.48 -11.78
CA THR A 28 -3.42 -11.24 -10.58
C THR A 28 -3.48 -9.72 -10.46
N ASP A 29 -4.30 -9.10 -11.30
CA ASP A 29 -4.73 -7.70 -11.14
C ASP A 29 -5.60 -7.66 -9.88
N THR A 30 -4.96 -7.82 -8.73
CA THR A 30 -5.51 -7.34 -7.47
C THR A 30 -5.22 -5.85 -7.50
N LEU A 31 -6.07 -5.11 -8.21
CA LEU A 31 -6.19 -3.68 -7.98
C LEU A 31 -6.66 -3.56 -6.52
N ALA A 32 -5.70 -3.46 -5.61
CA ALA A 32 -5.92 -2.86 -4.31
C ALA A 32 -6.34 -1.42 -4.64
N TYR A 33 -7.65 -1.22 -4.81
CA TYR A 33 -8.26 0.08 -4.76
C TYR A 33 -8.02 0.54 -3.33
N ASN A 34 -6.86 1.16 -3.13
CA ASN A 34 -6.67 2.08 -2.03
C ASN A 34 -7.64 3.22 -2.34
N SER A 35 -8.91 3.02 -1.96
CA SER A 35 -9.79 4.11 -1.61
C SER A 35 -9.01 4.92 -0.61
N SER A 36 -8.25 5.90 -1.10
CA SER A 36 -7.84 7.03 -0.29
C SER A 36 -9.16 7.73 -0.01
N ALA A 37 -9.92 7.19 0.96
CA ALA A 37 -11.12 7.81 1.46
C ALA A 37 -10.63 9.19 1.91
N CYS A 38 -11.01 10.22 1.16
CA CYS A 38 -10.76 11.58 1.59
C CYS A 38 -11.51 11.72 2.90
N GLU A 39 -10.78 11.72 4.01
CA GLU A 39 -11.33 11.93 5.34
C GLU A 39 -12.21 13.18 5.27
N GLN A 40 -13.48 13.03 5.64
CA GLN A 40 -14.42 14.14 5.65
C GLN A 40 -14.42 14.69 7.06
N ILE A 41 -13.40 15.49 7.39
CA ILE A 41 -13.28 16.05 8.73
C ILE A 41 -14.22 17.25 8.90
N MET A 42 -15.08 17.17 9.91
CA MET A 42 -15.97 18.26 10.32
C MET A 42 -15.93 18.43 11.84
N THR A 43 -15.96 19.68 12.31
CA THR A 43 -16.17 19.97 13.73
C THR A 43 -17.65 19.78 14.08
N ILE A 44 -17.94 18.87 15.01
CA ILE A 44 -19.28 18.62 15.53
C ILE A 44 -19.32 18.81 17.04
N SER A 45 -20.51 18.92 17.62
CA SER A 45 -20.72 18.90 19.07
C SER A 45 -21.25 17.53 19.49
N CYS A 46 -20.72 16.94 20.56
CA CYS A 46 -21.24 15.68 21.08
C CYS A 46 -22.68 15.84 21.58
N HIS A 47 -23.54 14.86 21.29
CA HIS A 47 -24.93 14.86 21.77
C HIS A 47 -25.04 14.79 23.30
N ASP A 48 -24.11 14.10 23.96
CA ASP A 48 -24.15 13.83 25.41
C ASP A 48 -23.40 14.88 26.24
N CYS A 49 -22.08 15.04 26.02
CA CYS A 49 -21.28 15.99 26.79
C CYS A 49 -21.23 17.40 26.21
N HIS A 50 -21.78 17.62 25.01
CA HIS A 50 -21.79 18.90 24.30
C HIS A 50 -20.41 19.51 23.96
N GLU A 51 -19.32 18.80 24.23
CA GLU A 51 -17.98 19.22 23.81
C GLU A 51 -17.82 19.11 22.30
N ASN A 52 -17.10 20.07 21.72
CA ASN A 52 -16.81 20.12 20.29
C ASN A 52 -15.54 19.35 19.96
N PHE A 53 -15.58 18.57 18.88
CA PHE A 53 -14.42 17.84 18.39
C PHE A 53 -14.48 17.65 16.87
N ASP A 54 -13.32 17.43 16.27
CA ASP A 54 -13.21 17.10 14.86
C ASP A 54 -13.49 15.61 14.66
N ALA A 55 -14.48 15.32 13.82
CA ALA A 55 -14.92 13.97 13.51
C ALA A 55 -14.73 13.69 12.01
N ASP A 56 -14.29 12.48 11.68
CA ASP A 56 -14.42 11.97 10.32
C ASP A 56 -15.85 11.49 10.08
N ILE A 57 -16.60 12.25 9.29
CA ILE A 57 -17.98 11.93 8.91
C ILE A 57 -18.05 11.04 7.66
N SER A 58 -16.92 10.47 7.22
CA SER A 58 -16.92 9.42 6.19
C SER A 58 -17.55 8.12 6.69
N ALA A 59 -17.59 7.91 8.01
CA ALA A 59 -18.28 6.82 8.69
C ALA A 59 -19.70 7.22 9.13
N SER A 60 -20.55 6.24 9.44
CA SER A 60 -21.92 6.48 9.93
C SER A 60 -21.99 6.88 11.41
N HIS A 61 -20.88 6.84 12.13
CA HIS A 61 -20.81 7.21 13.54
C HIS A 61 -19.38 7.51 13.97
N VAL A 62 -19.23 8.23 15.08
CA VAL A 62 -17.94 8.51 15.74
C VAL A 62 -18.09 8.44 17.25
N THR A 63 -17.08 7.90 17.93
CA THR A 63 -17.01 7.94 19.39
C THR A 63 -16.42 9.26 19.87
N CYS A 64 -17.13 9.95 20.77
CA CYS A 64 -16.65 11.19 21.36
C CYS A 64 -15.39 10.94 22.20
N PRO A 65 -14.29 11.70 21.98
CA PRO A 65 -13.06 11.54 22.74
C PRO A 65 -13.16 12.05 24.19
N HIS A 66 -14.20 12.82 24.52
CA HIS A 66 -14.39 13.41 25.85
C HIS A 66 -15.18 12.51 26.81
N CYS A 67 -16.30 11.94 26.35
CA CYS A 67 -17.19 11.14 27.19
C CYS A 67 -17.38 9.69 26.74
N GLY A 68 -16.88 9.32 25.54
CA GLY A 68 -17.05 7.97 24.99
C GLY A 68 -18.43 7.69 24.38
N HIS A 69 -19.33 8.67 24.31
CA HIS A 69 -20.62 8.53 23.63
C HIS A 69 -20.46 8.34 22.12
N SER A 70 -21.23 7.45 21.52
CA SER A 70 -21.27 7.25 20.06
C SER A 70 -22.25 8.23 19.42
N ASN A 71 -21.74 9.16 18.63
CA ASN A 71 -22.55 10.09 17.84
C ASN A 71 -22.80 9.46 16.47
N GLU A 72 -24.06 9.32 16.08
CA GLU A 72 -24.47 8.73 14.80
C GLU A 72 -24.71 9.82 13.74
N PHE A 73 -24.35 9.51 12.50
CA PHE A 73 -24.55 10.33 11.31
C PHE A 73 -25.44 9.56 10.34
N ASP A 74 -26.75 9.79 10.41
CA ASP A 74 -27.67 9.38 9.34
C ASP A 74 -27.54 10.43 8.22
N GLY A 75 -26.80 10.07 7.18
CA GLY A 75 -26.51 10.92 6.02
C GLY A 75 -27.75 11.38 5.26
#